data_AF-A0A4R1QXV0-F1
#
_entry.id   AF-A0A4R1QXV0-F1
#
_cell.length_a   1.000
_cell.length_b   1.000
_cell.length_c   1.000
_cell.angle_alpha   90.00
_cell.angle_beta   90.00
_cell.angle_gamma   90.00
#
_symmetry.space_group_name_H-M   'P 1'
#
loop_
_entity.id
_entity.type
_entity.pdbx_description
1 polymer ?
#
loop_
_entity_poly.entity_id
_entity_poly.type
_entity_poly.pdbx_seq_one_letter_code
_entity_poly.pdbx_strand_id
1 'polypeptide(L)'
;MSQFNLLDEKWLMVMIGEKGETEEVSLKELFGNAHQYKRLVGETPTQDFAVLRLLLAVLNTVFTRFTAMGECYEGVAVDADTFQVREEIDEDDILEYKEDLYMTWKALWEKGEFPDIVNDYLEKYRHRFYLLDEKYPFFQFPEIGEPDYPYSATDNGINKLNGKILEGDPRKPRLFMSQYQTGLPYSAAARWLLYTNGYAPSKSGNPGKKKKRESTGVAYLGKLGGIYASGKNLFETLLLNLNLPENACVQKPIWEAEPKINQFQAIPDNLAQLFTYPSRQLLLKADEDHKIIEYRLDLAVSNFEYEPNLKIEPFTFWRYDTKLDVGKWKEKEGFVPKRHDPDKYFWQEMQTFSSIEEKNYNPGIIEWLRRLQGDKLVTGLISLNAVAENYIQKDGVVDRQVYDQINENIDLLDKQENGWLTCIAEEIKNTEKVIGNTVIRFARDIDKIRNLQNGATEQKIKTQIFFSIDRRFREWLISISPQDEKKERTREWKNILREEIAKQGGELIQEAGSRDYLGYYTDKNKSKLENIETAYIRFRTNLKRELGVRE
;
A
#
# COMPACT_ATOMS: atom_id res chain seq x y z
N MET A 1 -19.80 27.84 12.90
CA MET A 1 -19.95 26.89 14.05
C MET A 1 -19.20 25.62 13.75
N SER A 2 -18.37 25.14 14.68
CA SER A 2 -17.63 23.87 14.56
C SER A 2 -18.60 22.68 14.63
N GLN A 3 -18.46 21.72 13.71
CA GLN A 3 -19.34 20.54 13.65
C GLN A 3 -18.52 19.26 13.45
N PHE A 4 -19.05 18.17 14.00
CA PHE A 4 -18.55 16.80 13.84
C PHE A 4 -17.09 16.62 14.26
N ASN A 5 -16.84 16.51 15.57
CA ASN A 5 -15.48 16.33 16.10
C ASN A 5 -15.06 14.86 16.02
N LEU A 6 -14.01 14.57 15.23
CA LEU A 6 -13.53 13.21 14.95
C LEU A 6 -12.97 12.47 16.19
N LEU A 7 -12.75 13.19 17.31
CA LEU A 7 -12.33 12.59 18.57
C LEU A 7 -13.46 11.83 19.27
N ASP A 8 -14.69 12.33 19.19
CA ASP A 8 -15.84 11.77 19.92
C ASP A 8 -16.93 11.23 18.98
N GLU A 9 -17.07 11.81 17.78
CA GLU A 9 -18.03 11.34 16.78
C GLU A 9 -17.54 10.06 16.11
N LYS A 10 -18.48 9.18 15.78
CA LYS A 10 -18.21 7.88 15.18
C LYS A 10 -17.97 8.02 13.68
N TRP A 11 -16.78 7.65 13.22
CA TRP A 11 -16.42 7.78 11.80
C TRP A 11 -15.40 6.77 11.29
N LEU A 12 -14.79 5.97 12.15
CA LEU A 12 -13.82 4.94 11.76
C LEU A 12 -14.55 3.60 11.70
N MET A 13 -14.56 2.96 10.54
CA MET A 13 -15.19 1.66 10.37
C MET A 13 -14.23 0.55 10.84
N VAL A 14 -14.65 -0.21 11.85
CA VAL A 14 -13.90 -1.32 12.43
C VAL A 14 -14.70 -2.61 12.43
N MET A 15 -14.00 -3.75 12.49
CA MET A 15 -14.59 -5.07 12.63
C MET A 15 -14.44 -5.57 14.07
N ILE A 16 -15.53 -5.97 14.73
CA ILE A 16 -15.54 -6.26 16.19
C ILE A 16 -15.46 -7.77 16.49
N GLY A 17 -15.54 -8.64 15.47
CA GLY A 17 -15.54 -10.08 15.70
C GLY A 17 -15.29 -10.93 14.46
N GLU A 18 -15.26 -12.24 14.66
CA GLU A 18 -14.95 -13.24 13.60
C GLU A 18 -16.08 -13.39 12.56
N LYS A 19 -17.29 -12.93 12.90
CA LYS A 19 -18.47 -13.04 12.02
C LYS A 19 -18.62 -11.88 11.04
N GLY A 20 -17.64 -10.97 11.01
CA GLY A 20 -17.64 -9.82 10.10
C GLY A 20 -18.58 -8.69 10.52
N GLU A 21 -18.99 -8.64 11.78
CA GLU A 21 -19.75 -7.52 12.36
C GLU A 21 -18.89 -6.26 12.33
N THR A 22 -19.48 -5.15 11.87
CA THR A 22 -18.82 -3.86 11.73
C THR A 22 -19.52 -2.77 12.52
N GLU A 23 -18.77 -1.78 12.96
CA GLU A 23 -19.29 -0.56 13.58
C GLU A 23 -18.45 0.66 13.22
N GLU A 24 -19.05 1.85 13.36
CA GLU A 24 -18.32 3.12 13.37
C GLU A 24 -17.91 3.45 14.81
N VAL A 25 -16.65 3.84 15.00
CA VAL A 25 -16.09 4.31 16.28
C VAL A 25 -15.42 5.66 16.13
N SER A 26 -15.24 6.38 17.22
CA SER A 26 -14.46 7.63 17.27
C SER A 26 -12.95 7.35 17.38
N LEU A 27 -12.10 8.38 17.24
CA LEU A 27 -10.65 8.21 17.46
C LEU A 27 -10.33 7.76 18.89
N LYS A 28 -11.03 8.30 19.90
CA LYS A 28 -10.81 7.94 21.31
C LYS A 28 -11.27 6.52 21.61
N GLU A 29 -12.43 6.13 21.08
CA GLU A 29 -12.92 4.74 21.17
C GLU A 29 -11.98 3.77 20.44
N LEU A 30 -11.40 4.17 19.31
CA LEU A 30 -10.45 3.35 18.55
C LEU A 30 -9.19 3.09 19.36
N PHE A 31 -8.51 4.13 19.84
CA PHE A 31 -7.27 3.94 20.59
C PHE A 31 -7.49 3.24 21.95
N GLY A 32 -8.58 3.55 22.65
CA GLY A 32 -8.91 2.90 23.92
C GLY A 32 -9.25 1.41 23.79
N ASN A 33 -9.82 0.98 22.66
CA ASN A 33 -10.28 -0.39 22.47
C ASN A 33 -9.61 -1.11 21.28
N ALA A 34 -8.47 -0.64 20.80
CA ALA A 34 -7.79 -1.18 19.60
C ALA A 34 -7.53 -2.69 19.66
N HIS A 35 -7.36 -3.25 20.86
CA HIS A 35 -7.14 -4.67 21.10
C HIS A 35 -8.39 -5.53 20.89
N GLN A 36 -9.59 -4.93 20.88
CA GLN A 36 -10.88 -5.60 20.71
C GLN A 36 -11.31 -5.63 19.24
N TYR A 37 -10.85 -4.68 18.42
CA TYR A 37 -11.16 -4.63 17.01
C TYR A 37 -10.21 -5.50 16.19
N LYS A 38 -10.73 -6.24 15.21
CA LYS A 38 -9.93 -7.08 14.32
C LYS A 38 -9.09 -6.28 13.33
N ARG A 39 -9.71 -5.32 12.66
CA ARG A 39 -9.09 -4.47 11.64
C ARG A 39 -10.00 -3.31 11.24
N LEU A 40 -9.42 -2.36 10.51
CA LEU A 40 -10.16 -1.38 9.72
C LEU A 40 -10.93 -2.07 8.59
N VAL A 41 -12.11 -1.55 8.28
CA VAL A 41 -13.03 -2.08 7.25
C VAL A 41 -13.88 -0.94 6.69
N GLY A 42 -13.19 0.10 6.21
CA GLY A 42 -13.77 1.21 5.47
C GLY A 42 -14.36 0.79 4.13
N GLU A 43 -14.73 1.77 3.31
CA GLU A 43 -15.37 1.51 2.03
C GLU A 43 -14.44 0.82 1.01
N THR A 44 -13.12 1.05 1.10
CA THR A 44 -12.09 0.45 0.25
C THR A 44 -10.77 0.21 1.00
N PRO A 45 -9.94 -0.77 0.61
CA PRO A 45 -8.64 -1.02 1.25
C PRO A 45 -7.67 0.17 1.16
N THR A 46 -7.74 0.97 0.10
CA THR A 46 -6.94 2.19 -0.08
C THR A 46 -7.35 3.29 0.91
N GLN A 47 -8.63 3.36 1.25
CA GLN A 47 -9.12 4.25 2.29
C GLN A 47 -8.64 3.78 3.66
N ASP A 48 -8.70 2.46 3.93
CA ASP A 48 -8.17 1.88 5.17
C ASP A 48 -6.67 2.16 5.33
N PHE A 49 -5.89 2.09 4.25
CA PHE A 49 -4.47 2.41 4.28
C PHE A 49 -4.20 3.90 4.57
N ALA A 50 -5.02 4.81 4.04
CA ALA A 50 -4.92 6.23 4.37
C ALA A 50 -5.26 6.49 5.86
N VAL A 51 -6.29 5.82 6.39
CA VAL A 51 -6.66 5.88 7.81
C VAL A 51 -5.56 5.29 8.70
N LEU A 52 -4.99 4.13 8.34
CA LEU A 52 -3.88 3.51 9.06
C LEU A 52 -2.73 4.50 9.24
N ARG A 53 -2.35 5.22 8.17
CA ARG A 53 -1.28 6.22 8.23
C ARG A 53 -1.63 7.40 9.12
N LEU A 54 -2.87 7.87 9.13
CA LEU A 54 -3.33 8.90 10.08
C LEU A 54 -3.15 8.42 11.53
N LEU A 55 -3.58 7.20 11.84
CA LEU A 55 -3.45 6.62 13.18
C LEU A 55 -1.98 6.45 13.58
N LEU A 56 -1.15 5.97 12.65
CA LEU A 56 0.30 5.87 12.86
C LEU A 56 0.95 7.24 13.06
N ALA A 57 0.47 8.30 12.41
CA ALA A 57 0.98 9.65 12.64
C ALA A 57 0.74 10.10 14.08
N VAL A 58 -0.48 9.86 14.62
CA VAL A 58 -0.78 10.12 16.03
C VAL A 58 0.17 9.33 16.94
N LEU A 59 0.32 8.02 16.70
CA LEU A 59 1.15 7.15 17.53
C LEU A 59 2.64 7.52 17.46
N ASN A 60 3.16 7.83 16.26
CA ASN A 60 4.54 8.31 16.11
C ASN A 60 4.72 9.60 16.90
N THR A 61 3.81 10.57 16.77
CA THR A 61 3.91 11.82 17.50
C THR A 61 3.90 11.63 19.01
N VAL A 62 2.98 10.82 19.53
CA VAL A 62 2.86 10.56 20.98
C VAL A 62 4.08 9.81 21.49
N PHE A 63 4.45 8.69 20.88
CA PHE A 63 5.49 7.81 21.43
C PHE A 63 6.93 8.25 21.14
N THR A 64 7.13 9.28 20.31
CA THR A 64 8.41 10.04 20.27
C THR A 64 8.51 11.12 21.36
N ARG A 65 7.45 11.34 22.13
CA ARG A 65 7.42 12.39 23.18
C ARG A 65 7.22 11.79 24.56
N PHE A 66 6.44 10.72 24.64
CA PHE A 66 6.04 10.06 25.87
C PHE A 66 6.34 8.57 25.83
N THR A 67 6.70 8.02 26.99
CA THR A 67 6.88 6.58 27.21
C THR A 67 5.53 5.86 27.23
N ALA A 68 5.56 4.52 27.31
CA ALA A 68 4.35 3.71 27.50
C ALA A 68 3.59 4.03 28.82
N MET A 69 4.23 4.72 29.75
CA MET A 69 3.67 5.17 31.03
C MET A 69 3.13 6.59 30.98
N GLY A 70 3.30 7.29 29.84
CA GLY A 70 2.86 8.68 29.66
C GLY A 70 3.83 9.73 30.20
N GLU A 71 5.07 9.35 30.51
CA GLU A 71 6.12 10.23 31.01
C GLU A 71 6.96 10.76 29.84
N CYS A 72 7.45 12.00 29.91
CA CYS A 72 8.38 12.51 28.90
C CYS A 72 9.73 11.80 28.98
N TYR A 73 10.37 11.55 27.84
CA TYR A 73 11.75 11.04 27.81
C TYR A 73 12.74 12.06 28.39
N GLU A 74 13.82 11.55 28.96
CA GLU A 74 14.97 12.38 29.34
C GLU A 74 15.55 13.06 28.08
N GLY A 75 15.93 14.33 28.18
CA GLY A 75 16.38 15.14 27.02
C GLY A 75 15.27 15.65 26.10
N VAL A 76 14.01 15.19 26.23
CA VAL A 76 12.90 15.68 25.39
C VAL A 76 12.09 16.76 26.09
N ALA A 77 12.35 18.02 25.76
CA ALA A 77 11.64 19.17 26.30
C ALA A 77 10.26 19.37 25.64
N VAL A 78 9.20 18.87 26.28
CA VAL A 78 7.81 19.01 25.82
C VAL A 78 7.12 20.21 26.46
N ASP A 79 6.44 21.02 25.65
CA ASP A 79 5.59 22.11 26.12
C ASP A 79 4.31 21.58 26.80
N ALA A 80 4.03 22.01 28.04
CA ALA A 80 2.91 21.47 28.83
C ALA A 80 1.52 21.81 28.27
N ASP A 81 1.39 22.91 27.53
CA ASP A 81 0.11 23.36 26.99
C ASP A 81 -0.21 22.68 25.66
N THR A 82 0.77 22.62 24.76
CA THR A 82 0.63 22.13 23.38
C THR A 82 1.12 20.70 23.17
N PHE A 83 1.91 20.16 24.10
CA PHE A 83 2.62 18.89 23.95
C PHE A 83 3.61 18.85 22.76
N GLN A 84 4.01 20.00 22.20
CA GLN A 84 5.04 20.06 21.17
C GLN A 84 6.43 20.01 21.79
N VAL A 85 7.38 19.40 21.06
CA VAL A 85 8.80 19.42 21.45
C VAL A 85 9.37 20.81 21.14
N ARG A 86 10.04 21.40 22.12
CA ARG A 86 10.57 22.78 22.06
C ARG A 86 11.90 22.89 21.31
N GLU A 87 12.75 21.88 21.46
CA GLU A 87 14.13 21.87 20.97
C GLU A 87 14.43 20.53 20.31
N GLU A 88 15.38 20.51 19.36
CA GLU A 88 15.86 19.24 18.82
C GLU A 88 16.60 18.46 19.90
N ILE A 89 16.55 17.14 19.80
CA ILE A 89 17.24 16.25 20.73
C ILE A 89 18.75 16.42 20.51
N ASP A 90 19.51 16.58 21.60
CA ASP A 90 20.95 16.74 21.54
C ASP A 90 21.59 15.52 20.86
N GLU A 91 22.59 15.74 20.00
CA GLU A 91 23.29 14.68 19.28
C GLU A 91 23.89 13.64 20.24
N ASP A 92 24.34 14.09 21.41
CA ASP A 92 24.91 13.23 22.46
C ASP A 92 23.85 12.30 23.11
N ASP A 93 22.58 12.70 23.12
CA ASP A 93 21.48 11.96 23.75
C ASP A 93 20.73 11.03 22.77
N ILE A 94 20.95 11.16 21.45
CA ILE A 94 20.22 10.41 20.40
C ILE A 94 20.28 8.89 20.61
N LEU A 95 21.42 8.36 21.06
CA LEU A 95 21.59 6.92 21.21
C LEU A 95 20.74 6.36 22.36
N GLU A 96 20.76 7.03 23.51
CA GLU A 96 19.95 6.67 24.68
C GLU A 96 18.46 6.84 24.38
N TYR A 97 18.08 7.96 23.77
CA TYR A 97 16.71 8.20 23.33
C TYR A 97 16.19 7.09 22.39
N LYS A 98 16.99 6.62 21.43
CA LYS A 98 16.59 5.52 20.54
C LYS A 98 16.38 4.19 21.28
N GLU A 99 17.16 3.93 22.32
CA GLU A 99 16.98 2.75 23.18
C GLU A 99 15.68 2.88 23.98
N ASP A 100 15.40 4.07 24.53
CA ASP A 100 14.15 4.34 25.25
C ASP A 100 12.90 4.20 24.37
N LEU A 101 12.96 4.67 23.12
CA LEU A 101 11.91 4.46 22.13
C LEU A 101 11.65 2.97 21.88
N TYR A 102 12.73 2.19 21.78
CA TYR A 102 12.65 0.75 21.58
C TYR A 102 12.06 0.03 22.81
N MET A 103 12.46 0.45 24.02
CA MET A 103 11.90 -0.06 25.27
C MET A 103 10.42 0.31 25.43
N THR A 104 10.03 1.52 25.01
CA THR A 104 8.62 1.92 24.96
C THR A 104 7.82 1.05 23.99
N TRP A 105 8.34 0.78 22.79
CA TRP A 105 7.68 -0.13 21.85
C TRP A 105 7.47 -1.52 22.48
N LYS A 106 8.50 -2.05 23.15
CA LYS A 106 8.42 -3.35 23.84
C LYS A 106 7.38 -3.34 24.96
N ALA A 107 7.38 -2.30 25.80
CA ALA A 107 6.42 -2.16 26.90
C ALA A 107 4.98 -2.08 26.39
N LEU A 108 4.73 -1.37 25.28
CA LEU A 108 3.41 -1.36 24.62
C LEU A 108 3.03 -2.75 24.14
N TRP A 109 3.95 -3.46 23.47
CA TRP A 109 3.69 -4.80 22.93
C TRP A 109 3.33 -5.80 24.03
N GLU A 110 4.05 -5.78 25.16
CA GLU A 110 3.78 -6.63 26.33
C GLU A 110 2.45 -6.27 27.01
N LYS A 111 2.09 -4.98 27.05
CA LYS A 111 0.84 -4.51 27.65
C LYS A 111 -0.39 -4.90 26.81
N GLY A 112 -0.27 -4.88 25.48
CA GLY A 112 -1.36 -5.27 24.57
C GLY A 112 -2.46 -4.22 24.35
N GLU A 113 -2.30 -3.01 24.89
CA GLU A 113 -3.24 -1.90 24.76
C GLU A 113 -2.51 -0.55 24.79
N PHE A 114 -3.12 0.50 24.21
CA PHE A 114 -2.55 1.84 24.25
C PHE A 114 -2.84 2.56 25.58
N PRO A 115 -1.86 3.29 26.15
CA PRO A 115 -2.06 4.14 27.33
C PRO A 115 -2.91 5.39 27.04
N ASP A 116 -3.48 5.96 28.10
CA ASP A 116 -4.35 7.15 28.03
C ASP A 116 -3.66 8.41 27.46
N ILE A 117 -2.32 8.49 27.54
CA ILE A 117 -1.54 9.61 27.00
C ILE A 117 -1.82 9.89 25.51
N VAL A 118 -2.23 8.87 24.74
CA VAL A 118 -2.65 9.05 23.34
C VAL A 118 -3.89 9.93 23.26
N ASN A 119 -4.88 9.67 24.11
CA ASN A 119 -6.11 10.46 24.18
C ASN A 119 -5.86 11.84 24.79
N ASP A 120 -5.01 11.93 25.81
CA ASP A 120 -4.62 13.21 26.44
C ASP A 120 -3.97 14.15 25.41
N TYR A 121 -3.08 13.62 24.57
CA TYR A 121 -2.47 14.35 23.46
C TYR A 121 -3.53 14.83 22.45
N LEU A 122 -4.43 13.94 22.01
CA LEU A 122 -5.48 14.31 21.05
C LEU A 122 -6.40 15.40 21.61
N GLU A 123 -6.70 15.36 22.90
CA GLU A 123 -7.55 16.33 23.60
C GLU A 123 -6.95 17.75 23.56
N LYS A 124 -5.61 17.90 23.64
CA LYS A 124 -4.93 19.20 23.43
C LYS A 124 -5.22 19.81 22.07
N TYR A 125 -5.40 18.95 21.06
CA TYR A 125 -5.67 19.34 19.68
C TYR A 125 -7.14 19.21 19.29
N ARG A 126 -8.07 19.01 20.22
CA ARG A 126 -9.53 18.89 19.94
C ARG A 126 -10.05 19.90 18.92
N HIS A 127 -9.63 21.15 19.04
CA HIS A 127 -10.03 22.26 18.17
C HIS A 127 -9.59 22.08 16.70
N ARG A 128 -8.68 21.16 16.40
CA ARG A 128 -8.15 20.82 15.06
C ARG A 128 -8.80 19.58 14.43
N PHE A 129 -9.67 18.89 15.17
CA PHE A 129 -10.32 17.63 14.75
C PHE A 129 -11.81 17.80 14.43
N TYR A 130 -12.31 19.04 14.34
CA TYR A 130 -13.64 19.29 13.77
C TYR A 130 -13.60 19.13 12.25
N LEU A 131 -14.45 18.27 11.68
CA LEU A 131 -14.51 18.08 10.23
C LEU A 131 -14.91 19.39 9.53
N LEU A 132 -15.84 20.14 10.12
CA LEU A 132 -16.25 21.45 9.63
C LEU A 132 -15.94 22.49 10.71
N ASP A 133 -15.11 23.46 10.39
CA ASP A 133 -14.77 24.58 11.24
C ASP A 133 -14.41 25.78 10.36
N GLU A 134 -14.65 26.99 10.85
CA GLU A 134 -14.36 28.22 10.09
C GLU A 134 -12.87 28.50 9.98
N LYS A 135 -12.08 28.09 10.98
CA LYS A 135 -10.65 28.40 11.07
C LYS A 135 -9.76 27.16 10.94
N TYR A 136 -10.16 26.06 11.58
CA TYR A 136 -9.34 24.85 11.68
C TYR A 136 -10.10 23.58 11.26
N PRO A 137 -10.70 23.53 10.05
CA PRO A 137 -11.35 22.31 9.59
C PRO A 137 -10.30 21.21 9.38
N PHE A 138 -10.57 20.02 9.91
CA PHE A 138 -9.65 18.90 9.87
C PHE A 138 -9.25 18.57 8.43
N PHE A 139 -7.94 18.52 8.17
CA PHE A 139 -7.33 18.19 6.86
C PHE A 139 -7.81 19.05 5.68
N GLN A 140 -8.32 20.26 5.95
CA GLN A 140 -8.89 21.16 4.97
C GLN A 140 -8.31 22.57 5.08
N PHE A 141 -8.48 23.34 4.02
CA PHE A 141 -7.84 24.65 3.88
C PHE A 141 -8.88 25.72 3.52
N PRO A 142 -9.37 26.50 4.50
CA PRO A 142 -10.37 27.54 4.27
C PRO A 142 -9.98 28.54 3.18
N GLU A 143 -8.69 28.83 3.02
CA GLU A 143 -8.17 29.81 2.05
C GLU A 143 -8.54 29.49 0.59
N ILE A 144 -8.79 28.22 0.23
CA ILE A 144 -9.21 27.88 -1.14
C ILE A 144 -10.66 28.31 -1.42
N GLY A 145 -11.43 28.58 -0.37
CA GLY A 145 -12.79 29.13 -0.44
C GLY A 145 -12.81 30.62 -0.75
N GLU A 146 -11.71 31.34 -0.52
CA GLU A 146 -11.65 32.79 -0.55
C GLU A 146 -11.72 33.37 -1.98
N PRO A 147 -12.41 34.51 -2.20
CA PRO A 147 -12.53 35.10 -3.55
C PRO A 147 -11.21 35.54 -4.19
N ASP A 148 -10.22 35.89 -3.38
CA ASP A 148 -8.89 36.34 -3.78
C ASP A 148 -7.83 35.23 -3.78
N TYR A 149 -8.25 33.97 -3.62
CA TYR A 149 -7.38 32.81 -3.71
C TYR A 149 -6.53 32.86 -5.00
N PRO A 150 -5.18 32.88 -4.89
CA PRO A 150 -4.31 33.25 -6.00
C PRO A 150 -4.08 32.12 -7.02
N TYR A 151 -4.61 30.93 -6.75
CA TYR A 151 -4.40 29.72 -7.54
C TYR A 151 -5.69 29.13 -8.09
N SER A 152 -5.53 28.04 -8.85
CA SER A 152 -6.62 27.33 -9.51
C SER A 152 -7.21 26.25 -8.60
N ALA A 153 -8.43 26.47 -8.12
CA ALA A 153 -9.23 25.44 -7.43
C ALA A 153 -10.49 25.11 -8.24
N THR A 154 -10.97 23.87 -8.17
CA THR A 154 -12.15 23.39 -8.90
C THR A 154 -13.22 22.92 -7.91
N ASP A 155 -14.46 23.36 -8.09
CA ASP A 155 -15.62 22.80 -7.39
C ASP A 155 -16.02 21.48 -8.06
N ASN A 156 -16.20 20.44 -7.25
CA ASN A 156 -16.52 19.09 -7.67
C ASN A 156 -17.75 18.56 -6.90
N GLY A 157 -18.57 17.76 -7.58
CA GLY A 157 -19.72 17.10 -6.95
C GLY A 157 -19.31 15.95 -6.03
N ILE A 158 -20.21 15.59 -5.10
CA ILE A 158 -19.92 14.58 -4.08
C ILE A 158 -19.61 13.18 -4.61
N ASN A 159 -20.20 12.80 -5.75
CA ASN A 159 -19.96 11.47 -6.32
C ASN A 159 -18.49 11.27 -6.72
N LYS A 160 -17.79 12.34 -7.13
CA LYS A 160 -16.34 12.31 -7.38
C LYS A 160 -15.49 12.18 -6.11
N LEU A 161 -16.00 12.60 -4.94
CA LEU A 161 -15.32 12.41 -3.66
C LEU A 161 -15.32 10.94 -3.24
N ASN A 162 -16.39 10.21 -3.58
CA ASN A 162 -16.50 8.79 -3.32
C ASN A 162 -15.63 8.00 -4.32
N GLY A 163 -14.49 7.48 -3.86
CA GLY A 163 -13.54 6.73 -4.68
C GLY A 163 -14.08 5.43 -5.31
N LYS A 164 -15.28 4.97 -4.92
CA LYS A 164 -15.98 3.85 -5.58
C LYS A 164 -16.72 4.27 -6.84
N ILE A 165 -16.99 5.56 -6.99
CA ILE A 165 -17.74 6.11 -8.12
C ILE A 165 -16.74 6.80 -9.04
N LEU A 166 -16.53 6.20 -10.22
CA LEU A 166 -15.71 6.84 -11.24
C LEU A 166 -16.52 7.93 -11.94
N GLU A 167 -16.33 9.17 -11.49
CA GLU A 167 -16.94 10.39 -12.04
C GLU A 167 -15.86 11.38 -12.53
N GLY A 168 -16.15 12.01 -13.69
CA GLY A 168 -15.26 12.98 -14.34
C GLY A 168 -15.56 14.43 -13.96
N ASP A 169 -15.50 15.33 -14.95
CA ASP A 169 -15.95 16.72 -14.78
C ASP A 169 -17.47 16.75 -14.48
N PRO A 170 -17.96 17.51 -13.48
CA PRO A 170 -19.38 17.65 -13.20
C PRO A 170 -20.21 18.07 -14.42
N ARG A 171 -19.60 18.77 -15.39
CA ARG A 171 -20.22 19.18 -16.67
C ARG A 171 -20.38 18.03 -17.67
N LYS A 172 -19.78 16.87 -17.39
CA LYS A 172 -19.86 15.64 -18.18
C LYS A 172 -20.26 14.49 -17.25
N PRO A 173 -21.48 14.53 -16.68
CA PRO A 173 -21.94 13.49 -15.77
C PRO A 173 -21.91 12.15 -16.48
N ARG A 174 -21.49 11.11 -15.76
CA ARG A 174 -21.43 9.78 -16.32
C ARG A 174 -22.84 9.24 -16.48
N LEU A 175 -23.24 8.98 -17.71
CA LEU A 175 -24.51 8.32 -18.01
C LEU A 175 -24.38 6.85 -17.55
N PHE A 176 -25.39 6.33 -16.86
CA PHE A 176 -25.47 4.96 -16.33
C PHE A 176 -24.57 4.62 -15.13
N MET A 177 -24.54 5.51 -14.12
CA MET A 177 -23.95 5.16 -12.83
C MET A 177 -24.85 4.16 -12.08
N SER A 178 -24.24 3.08 -11.60
CA SER A 178 -24.91 2.09 -10.75
C SER A 178 -25.17 2.60 -9.32
N GLN A 179 -24.42 3.62 -8.90
CA GLN A 179 -24.54 4.27 -7.59
C GLN A 179 -24.50 5.77 -7.81
N TYR A 180 -25.50 6.47 -7.28
CA TYR A 180 -25.59 7.92 -7.29
C TYR A 180 -25.98 8.39 -5.89
N GLN A 181 -25.27 9.39 -5.39
CA GLN A 181 -25.44 9.97 -4.07
C GLN A 181 -25.75 11.44 -4.22
N THR A 182 -26.73 11.92 -3.44
CA THR A 182 -27.08 13.34 -3.35
C THR A 182 -26.33 14.06 -2.23
N GLY A 183 -25.73 13.30 -1.31
CA GLY A 183 -24.85 13.79 -0.26
C GLY A 183 -24.20 12.63 0.50
N LEU A 184 -23.12 12.91 1.21
CA LEU A 184 -22.43 11.95 2.09
C LEU A 184 -22.61 12.34 3.56
N PRO A 185 -22.80 11.35 4.46
CA PRO A 185 -22.71 11.63 5.89
C PRO A 185 -21.29 12.08 6.25
N TYR A 186 -21.16 12.86 7.32
CA TYR A 186 -19.88 13.39 7.78
C TYR A 186 -18.83 12.29 8.05
N SER A 187 -19.25 11.15 8.59
CA SER A 187 -18.37 10.00 8.83
C SER A 187 -17.69 9.51 7.53
N ALA A 188 -18.49 9.22 6.51
CA ALA A 188 -17.98 8.79 5.20
C ALA A 188 -17.16 9.90 4.51
N ALA A 189 -17.58 11.15 4.61
CA ALA A 189 -16.85 12.27 4.02
C ALA A 189 -15.46 12.46 4.66
N ALA A 190 -15.32 12.28 5.98
CA ALA A 190 -14.03 12.31 6.66
C ALA A 190 -13.07 11.23 6.13
N ARG A 191 -13.56 10.00 5.92
CA ARG A 191 -12.74 8.92 5.35
C ARG A 191 -12.37 9.19 3.88
N TRP A 192 -13.30 9.69 3.07
CA TRP A 192 -13.03 10.04 1.68
C TRP A 192 -12.13 11.28 1.51
N LEU A 193 -12.15 12.21 2.48
CA LEU A 193 -11.20 13.32 2.54
C LEU A 193 -9.76 12.81 2.61
N LEU A 194 -9.47 11.87 3.51
CA LEU A 194 -8.14 11.25 3.63
C LEU A 194 -7.73 10.51 2.36
N TYR A 195 -8.64 9.69 1.83
CA TYR A 195 -8.40 8.98 0.57
C TYR A 195 -8.08 9.94 -0.57
N THR A 196 -8.86 11.00 -0.75
CA THR A 196 -8.68 11.95 -1.86
C THR A 196 -7.37 12.71 -1.72
N ASN A 197 -6.98 13.05 -0.49
CA ASN A 197 -5.70 13.68 -0.23
C ASN A 197 -4.53 12.78 -0.69
N GLY A 198 -4.60 11.48 -0.41
CA GLY A 198 -3.55 10.51 -0.76
C GLY A 198 -3.57 9.96 -2.19
N TYR A 199 -4.73 9.87 -2.84
CA TYR A 199 -4.92 9.11 -4.09
C TYR A 199 -5.47 9.93 -5.28
N ALA A 200 -5.69 11.24 -5.13
CA ALA A 200 -6.24 12.04 -6.23
C ALA A 200 -5.40 11.95 -7.52
N PRO A 201 -6.03 11.73 -8.69
CA PRO A 201 -5.33 11.58 -9.98
C PRO A 201 -4.77 12.90 -10.50
N SER A 202 -3.85 12.83 -11.46
CA SER A 202 -3.03 13.96 -11.94
C SER A 202 -3.78 15.05 -12.70
N LYS A 203 -5.01 14.78 -13.17
CA LYS A 203 -5.82 15.70 -14.01
C LYS A 203 -7.21 15.99 -13.44
N SER A 204 -7.33 16.03 -12.12
CA SER A 204 -8.63 16.20 -11.47
C SER A 204 -9.16 17.65 -11.42
N GLY A 205 -8.43 18.64 -11.96
CA GLY A 205 -8.87 20.04 -12.03
C GLY A 205 -8.16 20.81 -13.15
N ASN A 206 -8.93 21.62 -13.89
CA ASN A 206 -8.38 22.61 -14.82
C ASN A 206 -9.32 23.82 -14.80
N PRO A 207 -8.91 24.94 -14.17
CA PRO A 207 -9.47 26.22 -14.62
C PRO A 207 -8.48 27.40 -14.58
N GLY A 208 -8.77 28.36 -15.45
CA GLY A 208 -7.99 29.54 -15.75
C GLY A 208 -7.52 30.41 -14.57
N LYS A 209 -6.28 30.89 -14.73
CA LYS A 209 -5.59 32.12 -14.27
C LYS A 209 -5.53 32.46 -12.76
N LYS A 210 -4.28 32.57 -12.24
CA LYS A 210 -3.41 33.78 -12.32
C LYS A 210 -1.91 33.48 -12.04
N LYS A 211 -1.58 32.51 -11.19
CA LYS A 211 -0.18 32.09 -10.93
C LYS A 211 0.00 30.59 -11.22
N LYS A 212 0.84 30.24 -12.20
CA LYS A 212 1.10 28.84 -12.57
C LYS A 212 2.03 28.22 -11.53
N ARG A 213 1.58 27.15 -10.88
CA ARG A 213 2.43 26.25 -10.08
C ARG A 213 2.85 25.07 -10.93
N GLU A 214 3.94 24.42 -10.54
CA GLU A 214 4.35 23.18 -11.19
C GLU A 214 3.24 22.14 -11.08
N SER A 215 3.06 21.34 -12.12
CA SER A 215 2.05 20.28 -12.11
C SER A 215 2.46 19.24 -11.06
N THR A 216 1.60 19.07 -10.07
CA THR A 216 1.64 17.95 -9.16
C THR A 216 1.02 16.77 -9.89
N GLY A 217 1.64 15.62 -9.79
CA GLY A 217 1.13 14.42 -10.44
C GLY A 217 0.00 13.79 -9.66
N VAL A 218 -0.05 12.46 -9.66
CA VAL A 218 -0.87 11.72 -8.68
C VAL A 218 -0.40 12.06 -7.27
N ALA A 219 -1.34 12.13 -6.33
CA ALA A 219 -1.05 12.29 -4.91
C ALA A 219 -0.17 11.15 -4.38
N TYR A 220 0.44 11.36 -3.21
CA TYR A 220 1.57 10.56 -2.78
C TYR A 220 1.26 9.08 -2.61
N LEU A 221 0.16 8.72 -1.94
CA LEU A 221 -0.22 7.31 -1.73
C LEU A 221 -0.53 6.61 -3.05
N GLY A 222 -1.05 7.33 -4.03
CA GLY A 222 -1.24 6.84 -5.40
C GLY A 222 0.07 6.60 -6.17
N LYS A 223 1.25 6.89 -5.61
CA LYS A 223 2.55 6.49 -6.16
C LYS A 223 3.10 5.21 -5.56
N LEU A 224 2.60 4.81 -4.39
CA LEU A 224 3.15 3.71 -3.60
C LEU A 224 2.68 2.36 -4.14
N GLY A 225 3.56 1.35 -4.04
CA GLY A 225 3.14 -0.05 -3.94
C GLY A 225 3.01 -0.34 -2.46
N GLY A 226 1.87 0.05 -1.88
CA GLY A 226 1.64 0.08 -0.44
C GLY A 226 1.82 -1.29 0.19
N ILE A 227 2.65 -1.39 1.24
CA ILE A 227 2.82 -2.63 2.01
C ILE A 227 2.76 -2.33 3.51
N TYR A 228 1.98 -3.11 4.25
CA TYR A 228 1.88 -2.99 5.71
C TYR A 228 1.60 -4.35 6.37
N ALA A 229 1.95 -4.48 7.65
CA ALA A 229 1.71 -5.70 8.43
C ALA A 229 0.35 -5.68 9.15
N SER A 230 -0.27 -6.83 9.38
CA SER A 230 -1.42 -6.97 10.27
C SER A 230 -1.22 -8.12 11.24
N GLY A 231 -1.66 -7.90 12.48
CA GLY A 231 -1.67 -8.91 13.53
C GLY A 231 -3.07 -9.48 13.75
N LYS A 232 -3.31 -10.01 14.95
CA LYS A 232 -4.58 -10.63 15.37
C LYS A 232 -5.71 -9.62 15.60
N ASN A 233 -5.34 -8.37 15.89
CA ASN A 233 -6.26 -7.26 16.14
C ASN A 233 -5.65 -5.95 15.62
N LEU A 234 -6.40 -4.86 15.75
CA LEU A 234 -6.01 -3.55 15.28
C LEU A 234 -4.87 -2.96 16.11
N PHE A 235 -4.79 -3.26 17.41
CA PHE A 235 -3.65 -2.90 18.26
C PHE A 235 -2.33 -3.48 17.71
N GLU A 236 -2.27 -4.80 17.53
CA GLU A 236 -1.08 -5.47 16.97
C GLU A 236 -0.78 -4.93 15.57
N THR A 237 -1.81 -4.70 14.74
CA THR A 237 -1.64 -4.09 13.41
C THR A 237 -1.00 -2.71 13.50
N LEU A 238 -1.46 -1.83 14.38
CA LEU A 238 -0.87 -0.50 14.54
C LEU A 238 0.57 -0.59 15.05
N LEU A 239 0.83 -1.43 16.05
CA LEU A 239 2.15 -1.53 16.69
C LEU A 239 3.20 -2.21 15.80
N LEU A 240 2.81 -3.21 14.99
CA LEU A 240 3.67 -3.82 13.98
C LEU A 240 4.13 -2.83 12.91
N ASN A 241 3.36 -1.76 12.66
CA ASN A 241 3.70 -0.72 11.69
C ASN A 241 4.27 0.56 12.34
N LEU A 242 4.49 0.56 13.67
CA LEU A 242 5.05 1.68 14.40
C LEU A 242 6.58 1.56 14.53
N ASN A 243 7.31 2.09 13.55
CA ASN A 243 8.78 2.08 13.52
C ASN A 243 9.38 3.24 14.36
N LEU A 244 9.32 3.15 15.69
CA LEU A 244 9.90 4.16 16.60
C LEU A 244 11.44 4.26 16.55
N PRO A 245 12.21 3.15 16.55
CA PRO A 245 13.65 3.21 16.86
C PRO A 245 14.54 3.95 15.84
N GLU A 246 14.01 4.31 14.66
CA GLU A 246 14.74 5.07 13.64
C GLU A 246 14.45 6.59 13.72
N ASN A 247 13.47 7.01 14.51
CA ASN A 247 12.94 8.37 14.52
C ASN A 247 13.55 9.24 15.64
N ALA A 248 14.73 9.80 15.38
CA ALA A 248 15.28 10.90 16.20
C ALA A 248 14.68 12.27 15.85
N CYS A 249 14.00 12.39 14.70
CA CYS A 249 13.42 13.65 14.25
C CYS A 249 12.15 13.99 15.03
N VAL A 250 11.99 15.28 15.35
CA VAL A 250 10.76 15.82 15.93
C VAL A 250 9.60 15.60 14.97
N GLN A 251 8.61 14.82 15.41
CA GLN A 251 7.42 14.51 14.62
C GLN A 251 6.49 15.73 14.53
N LYS A 252 6.04 16.07 13.32
CA LYS A 252 5.26 17.29 13.01
C LYS A 252 4.01 16.97 12.19
N PRO A 253 2.95 16.39 12.78
CA PRO A 253 1.73 16.11 12.04
C PRO A 253 0.99 17.41 11.67
N ILE A 254 0.18 17.35 10.61
CA ILE A 254 -0.48 18.53 10.02
C ILE A 254 -1.34 19.34 11.01
N TRP A 255 -1.95 18.70 12.01
CA TRP A 255 -2.81 19.37 12.99
C TRP A 255 -2.04 20.18 14.04
N GLU A 256 -0.71 20.10 14.09
CA GLU A 256 0.11 20.97 14.94
C GLU A 256 0.56 22.25 14.24
N ALA A 257 0.59 22.24 12.91
CA ALA A 257 0.93 23.39 12.07
C ALA A 257 -0.31 24.26 11.79
N GLU A 258 -0.15 25.51 11.37
CA GLU A 258 -1.30 26.31 10.92
C GLU A 258 -1.73 25.88 9.51
N PRO A 259 -3.04 25.80 9.20
CA PRO A 259 -3.52 25.28 7.90
C PRO A 259 -3.36 26.32 6.78
N LYS A 260 -2.11 26.66 6.46
CA LYS A 260 -1.73 27.59 5.38
C LYS A 260 -0.91 26.87 4.33
N ILE A 261 -1.28 26.98 3.07
CA ILE A 261 -0.64 26.34 1.90
C ILE A 261 0.88 26.51 1.91
N ASN A 262 1.37 27.70 2.25
CA ASN A 262 2.81 28.01 2.22
C ASN A 262 3.61 27.23 3.27
N GLN A 263 2.97 26.64 4.29
CA GLN A 263 3.66 25.80 5.28
C GLN A 263 3.94 24.38 4.77
N PHE A 264 3.28 23.95 3.69
CA PHE A 264 3.31 22.55 3.22
C PHE A 264 4.00 22.38 1.87
N GLN A 265 5.08 23.13 1.64
CA GLN A 265 5.88 23.06 0.40
C GLN A 265 7.19 22.26 0.56
N ALA A 266 7.67 22.11 1.79
CA ALA A 266 8.87 21.34 2.07
C ALA A 266 8.62 19.83 1.86
N ILE A 267 9.70 19.13 1.55
CA ILE A 267 9.74 17.66 1.56
C ILE A 267 9.63 17.22 3.03
N PRO A 268 8.75 16.27 3.38
CA PRO A 268 8.66 15.76 4.74
C PRO A 268 9.97 15.15 5.20
N ASP A 269 10.37 15.44 6.43
CA ASP A 269 11.59 14.92 7.07
C ASP A 269 11.30 13.94 8.23
N ASN A 270 10.03 13.77 8.60
CA ASN A 270 9.57 12.89 9.68
C ASN A 270 8.30 12.12 9.28
N LEU A 271 8.03 11.00 9.95
CA LEU A 271 6.92 10.10 9.61
C LEU A 271 5.55 10.73 9.82
N ALA A 272 5.34 11.44 10.93
CA ALA A 272 4.05 12.07 11.21
C ALA A 272 3.67 13.11 10.15
N GLN A 273 4.63 13.91 9.70
CA GLN A 273 4.45 14.86 8.60
C GLN A 273 4.20 14.15 7.27
N LEU A 274 4.96 13.09 6.96
CA LEU A 274 4.79 12.30 5.73
C LEU A 274 3.41 11.63 5.66
N PHE A 275 2.96 11.06 6.78
CA PHE A 275 1.70 10.34 6.87
C PHE A 275 0.49 11.26 6.85
N THR A 276 0.68 12.53 7.21
CA THR A 276 -0.36 13.55 7.22
C THR A 276 -0.16 14.63 6.17
N TYR A 277 0.69 14.36 5.17
CA TYR A 277 1.04 15.38 4.20
C TYR A 277 -0.18 15.76 3.34
N PRO A 278 -0.49 17.06 3.20
CA PRO A 278 -1.61 17.49 2.40
C PRO A 278 -1.23 17.55 0.91
N SER A 279 -1.06 16.39 0.27
CA SER A 279 -0.86 16.27 -1.18
C SER A 279 -1.92 17.02 -1.98
N ARG A 280 -3.11 17.23 -1.42
CA ARG A 280 -4.20 18.05 -1.97
C ARG A 280 -4.73 19.07 -0.97
N GLN A 281 -5.23 20.19 -1.51
CA GLN A 281 -5.98 21.17 -0.73
C GLN A 281 -7.46 20.94 -0.99
N LEU A 282 -8.19 20.68 0.08
CA LEU A 282 -9.58 20.28 0.05
C LEU A 282 -10.39 21.20 0.96
N LEU A 283 -11.64 21.48 0.57
CA LEU A 283 -12.62 22.17 1.39
C LEU A 283 -14.00 21.60 1.09
N LEU A 284 -14.60 20.96 2.10
CA LEU A 284 -15.92 20.34 2.00
C LEU A 284 -17.01 21.40 2.15
N LYS A 285 -18.14 21.18 1.49
CA LYS A 285 -19.34 22.02 1.59
C LYS A 285 -20.52 21.17 2.02
N ALA A 286 -21.10 21.54 3.17
CA ALA A 286 -22.29 20.90 3.70
C ALA A 286 -23.57 21.64 3.28
N ASP A 287 -24.68 20.91 3.21
CA ASP A 287 -26.02 21.45 3.07
C ASP A 287 -26.68 21.74 4.43
N GLU A 288 -27.95 22.19 4.38
CA GLU A 288 -28.77 22.47 5.57
C GLU A 288 -29.17 21.17 6.33
N ASP A 289 -29.11 20.01 5.67
CA ASP A 289 -29.45 18.70 6.23
C ASP A 289 -28.24 17.97 6.85
N HIS A 290 -27.14 18.69 7.09
CA HIS A 290 -25.90 18.17 7.66
C HIS A 290 -25.26 17.03 6.85
N LYS A 291 -25.29 17.13 5.51
CA LYS A 291 -24.59 16.23 4.59
C LYS A 291 -23.59 17.00 3.73
N ILE A 292 -22.51 16.35 3.33
CA ILE A 292 -21.57 16.93 2.38
C ILE A 292 -22.12 16.72 0.97
N ILE A 293 -22.26 17.81 0.21
CA ILE A 293 -22.85 17.81 -1.14
C ILE A 293 -21.85 18.17 -2.24
N GLU A 294 -20.79 18.89 -1.87
CA GLU A 294 -19.76 19.35 -2.79
C GLU A 294 -18.42 19.47 -2.07
N TYR A 295 -17.35 19.56 -2.85
CA TYR A 295 -16.03 19.91 -2.34
C TYR A 295 -15.24 20.73 -3.35
N ARG A 296 -14.39 21.61 -2.84
CA ARG A 296 -13.41 22.34 -3.63
C ARG A 296 -12.05 21.65 -3.52
N LEU A 297 -11.36 21.56 -4.66
CA LEU A 297 -10.07 20.86 -4.77
C LEU A 297 -9.06 21.72 -5.53
N ASP A 298 -7.90 21.91 -4.92
CA ASP A 298 -6.68 22.33 -5.58
C ASP A 298 -5.62 21.21 -5.54
N LEU A 299 -5.02 20.95 -6.70
CA LEU A 299 -4.10 19.84 -6.88
C LEU A 299 -2.67 20.19 -6.49
N ALA A 300 -2.30 21.47 -6.57
CA ALA A 300 -0.90 21.86 -6.69
C ALA A 300 -0.29 22.36 -5.38
N VAL A 301 0.01 21.44 -4.44
CA VAL A 301 0.59 21.81 -3.13
C VAL A 301 2.11 21.82 -3.16
N SER A 302 2.67 20.68 -3.56
CA SER A 302 4.09 20.38 -3.55
C SER A 302 4.39 19.34 -4.64
N ASN A 303 5.66 19.23 -5.03
CA ASN A 303 6.13 18.22 -5.98
C ASN A 303 6.90 17.08 -5.32
N PHE A 304 6.95 17.03 -3.98
CA PHE A 304 7.73 16.03 -3.24
C PHE A 304 7.29 14.59 -3.55
N GLU A 305 6.10 14.36 -4.12
CA GLU A 305 5.63 13.03 -4.50
C GLU A 305 6.51 12.34 -5.55
N TYR A 306 7.41 13.12 -6.17
CA TYR A 306 8.38 12.67 -7.15
C TYR A 306 9.83 12.79 -6.66
N GLU A 307 10.04 13.21 -5.41
CA GLU A 307 11.36 13.30 -4.80
C GLU A 307 12.00 11.90 -4.84
N PRO A 308 13.14 11.73 -5.54
CA PRO A 308 13.88 10.48 -5.49
C PRO A 308 14.48 10.30 -4.09
N ASN A 309 14.74 9.05 -3.72
CA ASN A 309 15.43 8.69 -2.47
C ASN A 309 14.72 9.17 -1.19
N LEU A 310 13.39 9.35 -1.20
CA LEU A 310 12.58 9.63 0.01
C LEU A 310 12.47 8.40 0.93
N LYS A 311 13.61 7.91 1.41
CA LYS A 311 13.77 6.63 2.13
C LYS A 311 13.06 6.59 3.49
N ILE A 312 12.58 7.73 3.98
CA ILE A 312 11.73 7.78 5.18
C ILE A 312 10.39 7.05 4.98
N GLU A 313 9.94 6.79 3.75
CA GLU A 313 8.69 6.05 3.49
C GLU A 313 8.87 4.55 3.75
N PRO A 314 8.23 3.98 4.79
CA PRO A 314 8.43 2.58 5.14
C PRO A 314 7.51 1.62 4.37
N PHE A 315 6.41 2.11 3.80
CA PHE A 315 5.30 1.29 3.30
C PHE A 315 5.26 1.21 1.78
N THR A 316 6.41 1.16 1.09
CA THR A 316 6.43 0.97 -0.37
C THR A 316 7.53 0.03 -0.84
N PHE A 317 7.24 -0.67 -1.94
CA PHE A 317 8.28 -1.21 -2.81
C PHE A 317 9.04 -0.08 -3.49
N TRP A 318 10.32 -0.30 -3.73
CA TRP A 318 11.21 0.64 -4.41
C TRP A 318 11.68 0.06 -5.74
N ARG A 319 11.87 0.95 -6.73
CA ARG A 319 12.60 0.62 -7.95
C ARG A 319 13.71 1.63 -8.16
N TYR A 320 14.83 1.17 -8.70
CA TYR A 320 15.91 2.03 -9.13
C TYR A 320 15.59 2.61 -10.52
N ASP A 321 15.53 3.94 -10.63
CA ASP A 321 15.33 4.64 -11.90
C ASP A 321 16.65 5.28 -12.35
N THR A 322 17.06 4.98 -13.59
CA THR A 322 18.31 5.49 -14.20
C THR A 322 18.09 6.72 -15.08
N LYS A 323 16.84 7.20 -15.18
CA LYS A 323 16.44 8.29 -16.08
C LYS A 323 15.66 9.36 -15.33
N LEU A 324 16.21 9.83 -14.21
CA LEU A 324 15.62 10.95 -13.49
C LEU A 324 15.79 12.26 -14.27
N ASP A 325 14.84 13.17 -14.08
CA ASP A 325 14.93 14.52 -14.63
C ASP A 325 15.97 15.33 -13.83
N VAL A 326 17.19 15.37 -14.34
CA VAL A 326 18.33 16.08 -13.73
C VAL A 326 18.02 17.57 -13.55
N GLY A 327 17.24 18.17 -14.45
CA GLY A 327 16.86 19.57 -14.34
C GLY A 327 15.97 19.84 -13.13
N LYS A 328 15.17 18.84 -12.72
CA LYS A 328 14.27 18.92 -11.57
C LYS A 328 14.92 18.47 -10.26
N TRP A 329 15.62 17.34 -10.26
CA TRP A 329 16.10 16.69 -9.03
C TRP A 329 17.59 16.86 -8.77
N LYS A 330 18.35 17.43 -9.71
CA LYS A 330 19.83 17.50 -9.68
C LYS A 330 20.54 16.14 -9.60
N GLU A 331 19.80 15.04 -9.59
CA GLU A 331 20.26 13.66 -9.63
C GLU A 331 19.91 13.02 -10.99
N LYS A 332 20.76 12.10 -11.45
CA LYS A 332 20.55 11.34 -12.71
C LYS A 332 19.81 10.03 -12.50
N GLU A 333 19.95 9.46 -11.32
CA GLU A 333 19.46 8.14 -10.95
C GLU A 333 19.15 8.11 -9.45
N GLY A 334 18.22 7.26 -9.05
CA GLY A 334 17.79 7.17 -7.66
C GLY A 334 16.63 6.20 -7.46
N PHE A 335 16.28 5.97 -6.21
CA PHE A 335 15.17 5.10 -5.83
C PHE A 335 13.86 5.88 -5.86
N VAL A 336 12.83 5.31 -6.50
CA VAL A 336 11.47 5.86 -6.51
C VAL A 336 10.47 4.79 -6.13
N PRO A 337 9.30 5.16 -5.56
CA PRO A 337 8.24 4.20 -5.27
C PRO A 337 7.85 3.39 -6.51
N LYS A 338 7.65 2.09 -6.29
CA LYS A 338 7.17 1.13 -7.30
C LYS A 338 5.76 0.70 -6.93
N ARG A 339 4.77 1.11 -7.75
CA ARG A 339 3.39 0.60 -7.65
C ARG A 339 3.33 -0.91 -7.85
N HIS A 340 2.33 -1.53 -7.24
CA HIS A 340 1.97 -2.92 -7.51
C HIS A 340 1.57 -3.12 -8.98
N ASP A 341 1.94 -4.27 -9.53
CA ASP A 341 1.48 -4.70 -10.85
C ASP A 341 0.08 -5.33 -10.71
N PRO A 342 -0.98 -4.74 -11.29
CA PRO A 342 -2.34 -5.26 -11.16
C PRO A 342 -2.56 -6.63 -11.80
N ASP A 343 -1.62 -7.09 -12.63
CA ASP A 343 -1.69 -8.40 -13.31
C ASP A 343 -0.82 -9.47 -12.61
N LYS A 344 -0.28 -9.16 -11.43
CA LYS A 344 0.47 -10.11 -10.58
C LYS A 344 -0.20 -10.30 -9.22
N TYR A 345 -0.05 -11.50 -8.68
CA TYR A 345 -0.37 -11.77 -7.27
C TYR A 345 0.74 -11.22 -6.38
N PHE A 346 0.40 -10.82 -5.15
CA PHE A 346 1.35 -10.19 -4.24
C PHE A 346 2.58 -11.06 -3.95
N TRP A 347 2.40 -12.38 -3.84
CA TRP A 347 3.51 -13.29 -3.56
C TRP A 347 4.56 -13.30 -4.68
N GLN A 348 4.16 -12.98 -5.92
CA GLN A 348 5.11 -12.85 -7.03
C GLN A 348 6.03 -11.64 -6.87
N GLU A 349 5.61 -10.62 -6.11
CA GLU A 349 6.39 -9.41 -5.88
C GLU A 349 7.32 -9.54 -4.65
N MET A 350 7.02 -10.47 -3.73
CA MET A 350 7.83 -10.76 -2.54
C MET A 350 9.26 -11.23 -2.86
N GLN A 351 9.54 -11.67 -4.10
CA GLN A 351 10.89 -12.00 -4.53
C GLN A 351 11.88 -10.82 -4.36
N THR A 352 11.38 -9.58 -4.30
CA THR A 352 12.17 -8.37 -4.06
C THR A 352 12.70 -8.25 -2.63
N PHE A 353 12.09 -8.95 -1.65
CA PHE A 353 12.50 -8.87 -0.24
C PHE A 353 13.88 -9.49 0.03
N SER A 354 14.31 -10.45 -0.77
CA SER A 354 15.57 -11.19 -0.54
C SER A 354 16.85 -10.41 -0.86
N SER A 355 16.76 -9.26 -1.56
CA SER A 355 17.88 -8.32 -1.83
C SER A 355 19.27 -8.94 -2.04
N ILE A 356 19.37 -9.96 -2.90
CA ILE A 356 20.67 -10.48 -3.41
C ILE A 356 21.20 -9.65 -4.60
N GLU A 357 20.45 -8.64 -5.05
CA GLU A 357 20.83 -7.75 -6.15
C GLU A 357 21.25 -6.38 -5.61
N GLU A 358 22.47 -5.93 -5.97
CA GLU A 358 23.14 -4.69 -5.50
C GLU A 358 22.34 -3.37 -5.65
N LYS A 359 21.15 -3.41 -6.28
CA LYS A 359 20.32 -2.24 -6.58
C LYS A 359 18.86 -2.37 -6.12
N ASN A 360 18.55 -3.26 -5.17
CA ASN A 360 17.22 -3.36 -4.57
C ASN A 360 17.22 -2.77 -3.15
N TYR A 361 16.28 -1.86 -2.88
CA TYR A 361 16.04 -1.29 -1.55
C TYR A 361 14.76 -1.93 -0.98
N ASN A 362 14.86 -2.59 0.17
CA ASN A 362 13.72 -3.24 0.79
C ASN A 362 12.71 -2.20 1.30
N PRO A 363 11.41 -2.52 1.32
CA PRO A 363 10.44 -1.70 2.05
C PRO A 363 10.87 -1.57 3.52
N GLY A 364 10.79 -0.36 4.08
CA GLY A 364 11.21 -0.10 5.47
C GLY A 364 10.46 -0.95 6.49
N ILE A 365 9.18 -1.25 6.24
CA ILE A 365 8.39 -2.16 7.08
C ILE A 365 8.99 -3.57 7.16
N ILE A 366 9.60 -4.07 6.08
CA ILE A 366 10.22 -5.41 6.10
C ILE A 366 11.50 -5.37 6.95
N GLU A 367 12.31 -4.31 6.87
CA GLU A 367 13.46 -4.14 7.75
C GLU A 367 13.05 -4.01 9.22
N TRP A 368 11.95 -3.32 9.49
CA TRP A 368 11.39 -3.20 10.82
C TRP A 368 10.94 -4.55 11.39
N LEU A 369 10.14 -5.33 10.63
CA LEU A 369 9.71 -6.66 11.05
C LEU A 369 10.88 -7.62 11.28
N ARG A 370 11.94 -7.52 10.47
CA ARG A 370 13.18 -8.28 10.66
C ARG A 370 13.87 -7.96 11.98
N ARG A 371 13.88 -6.69 12.39
CA ARG A 371 14.44 -6.28 13.68
C ARG A 371 13.63 -6.90 14.83
N LEU A 372 12.30 -6.77 14.79
CA LEU A 372 11.41 -7.37 15.77
C LEU A 372 11.56 -8.89 15.88
N GLN A 373 11.75 -9.55 14.74
CA GLN A 373 12.02 -10.99 14.64
C GLN A 373 13.38 -11.37 15.24
N GLY A 374 14.44 -10.65 14.88
CA GLY A 374 15.80 -10.91 15.38
C GLY A 374 15.91 -10.80 16.90
N ASP A 375 15.19 -9.84 17.48
CA ASP A 375 15.12 -9.61 18.92
C ASP A 375 14.09 -10.52 19.63
N LYS A 376 13.36 -11.35 18.87
CA LYS A 376 12.32 -12.28 19.33
C LYS A 376 11.18 -11.61 20.10
N LEU A 377 10.91 -10.33 19.81
CA LEU A 377 9.79 -9.61 20.40
C LEU A 377 8.45 -10.06 19.83
N VAL A 378 8.44 -10.36 18.53
CA VAL A 378 7.27 -10.86 17.80
C VAL A 378 7.59 -12.22 17.21
N THR A 379 6.68 -13.17 17.39
CA THR A 379 6.80 -14.52 16.83
C THR A 379 5.45 -15.01 16.31
N GLY A 380 5.49 -15.95 15.37
CA GLY A 380 4.29 -16.58 14.81
C GLY A 380 3.72 -15.89 13.58
N LEU A 381 2.43 -16.13 13.33
CA LEU A 381 1.77 -15.71 12.09
C LEU A 381 1.46 -14.22 12.10
N ILE A 382 1.88 -13.56 11.02
CA ILE A 382 1.49 -12.21 10.66
C ILE A 382 0.89 -12.22 9.25
N SER A 383 0.18 -11.15 8.91
CA SER A 383 -0.22 -10.90 7.52
C SER A 383 0.57 -9.74 6.95
N LEU A 384 1.09 -9.89 5.74
CA LEU A 384 1.51 -8.77 4.90
C LEU A 384 0.37 -8.42 3.95
N ASN A 385 0.05 -7.14 3.85
CA ASN A 385 -1.00 -6.61 3.00
C ASN A 385 -0.39 -5.72 1.92
N ALA A 386 -0.76 -5.97 0.66
CA ALA A 386 -0.48 -5.12 -0.47
C ALA A 386 -1.67 -4.23 -0.78
N VAL A 387 -1.43 -2.94 -1.05
CA VAL A 387 -2.46 -1.96 -1.37
C VAL A 387 -1.95 -0.91 -2.34
N ALA A 388 -2.65 -0.70 -3.45
CA ALA A 388 -2.31 0.38 -4.39
C ALA A 388 -3.51 0.80 -5.23
N GLU A 389 -3.37 1.94 -5.89
CA GLU A 389 -4.22 2.33 -7.00
C GLU A 389 -3.48 2.29 -8.32
N ASN A 390 -4.13 1.71 -9.33
CA ASN A 390 -3.67 1.76 -10.70
C ASN A 390 -4.41 2.84 -11.48
N TYR A 391 -3.66 3.60 -12.28
CA TYR A 391 -4.18 4.70 -13.07
C TYR A 391 -3.89 4.51 -14.55
N ILE A 392 -4.79 5.01 -15.39
CA ILE A 392 -4.67 5.02 -16.85
C ILE A 392 -4.71 6.46 -17.39
N GLN A 393 -4.55 6.62 -18.70
CA GLN A 393 -4.61 7.92 -19.39
C GLN A 393 -3.61 8.96 -18.85
N LYS A 394 -2.35 8.56 -18.68
CA LYS A 394 -1.28 9.36 -18.05
C LYS A 394 -1.67 9.75 -16.62
N ASP A 395 -2.01 8.75 -15.81
CA ASP A 395 -2.31 8.93 -14.39
C ASP A 395 -3.55 9.83 -14.11
N GLY A 396 -4.42 10.03 -15.10
CA GLY A 396 -5.55 10.97 -15.03
C GLY A 396 -6.87 10.34 -14.58
N VAL A 397 -6.97 9.01 -14.62
CA VAL A 397 -8.19 8.25 -14.34
C VAL A 397 -7.81 7.01 -13.54
N VAL A 398 -8.50 6.75 -12.44
CA VAL A 398 -8.36 5.49 -11.66
C VAL A 398 -8.94 4.35 -12.50
N ASP A 399 -8.16 3.29 -12.70
CA ASP A 399 -8.59 2.09 -13.43
C ASP A 399 -9.14 1.04 -12.46
N ARG A 400 -8.31 0.66 -11.47
CA ARG A 400 -8.66 -0.34 -10.46
C ARG A 400 -7.84 -0.17 -9.19
N GLN A 401 -8.37 -0.69 -8.11
CA GLN A 401 -7.67 -0.82 -6.83
C GLN A 401 -7.04 -2.20 -6.73
N VAL A 402 -5.84 -2.26 -6.16
CA VAL A 402 -5.11 -3.49 -5.87
C VAL A 402 -5.16 -3.70 -4.36
N TYR A 403 -5.63 -4.87 -3.95
CA TYR A 403 -5.52 -5.36 -2.57
C TYR A 403 -5.27 -6.86 -2.59
N ASP A 404 -4.27 -7.30 -1.84
CA ASP A 404 -3.93 -8.71 -1.67
C ASP A 404 -3.27 -8.90 -0.29
N GLN A 405 -3.36 -10.10 0.28
CA GLN A 405 -2.90 -10.39 1.62
C GLN A 405 -2.24 -11.76 1.68
N ILE A 406 -1.06 -11.83 2.29
CA ILE A 406 -0.32 -13.06 2.50
C ILE A 406 -0.13 -13.27 3.99
N ASN A 407 -0.43 -14.47 4.44
CA ASN A 407 -0.14 -14.90 5.80
C ASN A 407 1.17 -15.68 5.78
N GLU A 408 2.07 -15.34 6.68
CA GLU A 408 3.34 -16.03 6.83
C GLU A 408 3.80 -15.97 8.29
N ASN A 409 4.76 -16.82 8.64
CA ASN A 409 5.41 -16.70 9.93
C ASN A 409 6.48 -15.61 9.84
N ILE A 410 6.46 -14.64 10.76
CA ILE A 410 7.45 -13.56 10.82
C ILE A 410 8.89 -14.10 10.89
N ASP A 411 9.08 -15.28 11.48
CA ASP A 411 10.36 -15.98 11.59
C ASP A 411 10.96 -16.39 10.23
N LEU A 412 10.19 -16.32 9.13
CA LEU A 412 10.68 -16.55 7.77
C LEU A 412 11.38 -15.31 7.18
N LEU A 413 11.22 -14.13 7.80
CA LEU A 413 11.88 -12.88 7.42
C LEU A 413 13.31 -12.84 8.00
N ASP A 414 14.14 -13.84 7.74
CA ASP A 414 15.51 -13.89 8.23
C ASP A 414 16.49 -13.07 7.36
N LYS A 415 17.62 -12.64 7.95
CA LYS A 415 18.71 -11.91 7.27
C LYS A 415 19.85 -12.81 6.76
N GLN A 416 19.71 -14.13 6.88
CA GLN A 416 20.79 -15.04 6.52
C GLN A 416 20.88 -15.20 4.99
N GLU A 417 22.09 -15.21 4.42
CA GLU A 417 22.28 -15.42 2.97
C GLU A 417 21.60 -16.70 2.47
N ASN A 418 21.65 -17.77 3.27
CA ASN A 418 20.96 -19.05 3.02
C ASN A 418 19.64 -19.17 3.79
N GLY A 419 19.00 -18.04 4.10
CA GLY A 419 17.78 -17.90 4.88
C GLY A 419 16.51 -18.41 4.18
N TRP A 420 15.40 -18.47 4.93
CA TRP A 420 14.08 -18.78 4.40
C TRP A 420 13.63 -17.76 3.37
N LEU A 421 13.92 -16.48 3.60
CA LEU A 421 13.50 -15.43 2.67
C LEU A 421 14.17 -15.55 1.30
N THR A 422 15.47 -15.82 1.27
CA THR A 422 16.21 -16.13 0.04
C THR A 422 15.61 -17.35 -0.66
N CYS A 423 15.36 -18.43 0.10
CA CYS A 423 14.78 -19.66 -0.44
C CYS A 423 13.41 -19.42 -1.09
N ILE A 424 12.52 -18.68 -0.40
CA ILE A 424 11.19 -18.33 -0.92
C ILE A 424 11.30 -17.46 -2.18
N ALA A 425 12.16 -16.45 -2.18
CA ALA A 425 12.38 -15.59 -3.35
C ALA A 425 12.91 -16.35 -4.57
N GLU A 426 13.84 -17.30 -4.35
CA GLU A 426 14.34 -18.18 -5.40
C GLU A 426 13.25 -19.10 -5.93
N GLU A 427 12.40 -19.66 -5.07
CA GLU A 427 11.29 -20.52 -5.50
C GLU A 427 10.21 -19.73 -6.26
N ILE A 428 9.96 -18.46 -5.92
CA ILE A 428 9.12 -17.55 -6.72
C ILE A 428 9.72 -17.34 -8.12
N LYS A 429 11.01 -16.97 -8.20
CA LYS A 429 11.74 -16.80 -9.47
C LYS A 429 11.72 -18.08 -10.32
N ASN A 430 11.95 -19.23 -9.68
CA ASN A 430 11.92 -20.54 -10.33
C ASN A 430 10.51 -20.86 -10.85
N THR A 431 9.47 -20.56 -10.08
CA THR A 431 8.07 -20.77 -10.49
C THR A 431 7.73 -19.99 -11.76
N GLU A 432 8.02 -18.68 -11.79
CA GLU A 432 7.78 -17.85 -12.98
C GLU A 432 8.56 -18.38 -14.20
N LYS A 433 9.84 -18.76 -14.01
CA LYS A 433 10.69 -19.32 -15.06
C LYS A 433 10.15 -20.63 -15.61
N VAL A 434 9.77 -21.58 -14.74
CA VAL A 434 9.26 -22.89 -15.14
C VAL A 434 7.96 -22.74 -15.91
N ILE A 435 7.00 -21.95 -15.41
CA ILE A 435 5.74 -21.67 -16.10
C ILE A 435 6.00 -21.10 -17.50
N GLY A 436 6.89 -20.11 -17.59
CA GLY A 436 7.30 -19.48 -18.85
C GLY A 436 7.91 -20.47 -19.86
N ASN A 437 8.80 -21.35 -19.40
CA ASN A 437 9.52 -22.31 -20.25
C ASN A 437 8.69 -23.54 -20.64
N THR A 438 7.60 -23.81 -19.94
CA THR A 438 6.77 -25.01 -20.11
C THR A 438 5.40 -24.68 -20.71
N VAL A 439 4.37 -24.45 -19.89
CA VAL A 439 2.98 -24.32 -20.32
C VAL A 439 2.73 -23.06 -21.16
N ILE A 440 3.40 -21.94 -20.85
CA ILE A 440 3.30 -20.70 -21.63
C ILE A 440 3.94 -20.88 -23.01
N ARG A 441 5.10 -21.53 -23.05
CA ARG A 441 5.73 -21.89 -24.32
C ARG A 441 4.84 -22.84 -25.14
N PHE A 442 4.18 -23.79 -24.50
CA PHE A 442 3.25 -24.69 -25.16
C PHE A 442 2.04 -23.93 -25.74
N ALA A 443 1.46 -22.99 -24.97
CA ALA A 443 0.39 -22.11 -25.45
C ALA A 443 0.82 -21.26 -26.67
N ARG A 444 2.05 -20.73 -26.67
CA ARG A 444 2.62 -20.04 -27.84
C ARG A 444 2.78 -20.94 -29.06
N ASP A 445 3.19 -22.19 -28.86
CA ASP A 445 3.28 -23.16 -29.95
C ASP A 445 1.88 -23.47 -30.52
N ILE A 446 0.84 -23.56 -29.68
CA ILE A 446 -0.56 -23.68 -30.10
C ILE A 446 -1.03 -22.45 -30.88
N ASP A 447 -0.76 -21.23 -30.40
CA ASP A 447 -1.11 -20.00 -31.12
C ASP A 447 -0.49 -19.97 -32.52
N LYS A 448 0.76 -20.42 -32.67
CA LYS A 448 1.42 -20.54 -33.98
C LYS A 448 0.76 -21.58 -34.89
N ILE A 449 0.41 -22.75 -34.36
CA ILE A 449 -0.30 -23.81 -35.11
C ILE A 449 -1.65 -23.29 -35.63
N ARG A 450 -2.34 -22.50 -34.81
CA ARG A 450 -3.64 -21.90 -35.15
C ARG A 450 -3.51 -20.62 -36.00
N ASN A 451 -2.29 -20.15 -36.24
CA ASN A 451 -1.98 -18.87 -36.91
C ASN A 451 -2.67 -17.67 -36.24
N LEU A 452 -2.70 -17.66 -34.90
CA LEU A 452 -3.21 -16.56 -34.09
C LEU A 452 -2.09 -15.53 -33.87
N GLN A 453 -2.32 -14.29 -34.31
CA GLN A 453 -1.32 -13.21 -34.24
C GLN A 453 -1.39 -12.40 -32.93
N ASN A 454 -2.40 -12.64 -32.09
CA ASN A 454 -2.71 -11.82 -30.91
C ASN A 454 -2.28 -12.44 -29.57
N GLY A 455 -1.71 -13.65 -29.55
CA GLY A 455 -1.27 -14.31 -28.31
C GLY A 455 -2.40 -14.61 -27.33
N ALA A 456 -3.63 -14.77 -27.83
CA ALA A 456 -4.81 -14.93 -26.98
C ALA A 456 -4.74 -16.21 -26.13
N THR A 457 -4.21 -17.32 -26.68
CA THR A 457 -4.04 -18.56 -25.90
C THR A 457 -2.97 -18.37 -24.84
N GLU A 458 -1.84 -17.75 -25.17
CA GLU A 458 -0.79 -17.42 -24.21
C GLU A 458 -1.33 -16.64 -23.00
N GLN A 459 -2.06 -15.55 -23.24
CA GLN A 459 -2.61 -14.71 -22.18
C GLN A 459 -3.63 -15.47 -21.32
N LYS A 460 -4.55 -16.20 -21.95
CA LYS A 460 -5.55 -17.04 -21.26
C LYS A 460 -4.86 -18.05 -20.33
N ILE A 461 -3.88 -18.79 -20.86
CA ILE A 461 -3.16 -19.81 -20.10
C ILE A 461 -2.32 -19.21 -18.99
N LYS A 462 -1.70 -18.05 -19.21
CA LYS A 462 -0.99 -17.31 -18.16
C LYS A 462 -1.92 -16.99 -16.97
N THR A 463 -3.11 -16.45 -17.23
CA THR A 463 -4.07 -16.16 -16.16
C THR A 463 -4.53 -17.44 -15.45
N GLN A 464 -4.84 -18.50 -16.20
CA GLN A 464 -5.33 -19.77 -15.63
C GLN A 464 -4.30 -20.47 -14.75
N ILE A 465 -3.04 -20.57 -15.20
CA ILE A 465 -2.00 -21.25 -14.41
C ILE A 465 -1.70 -20.49 -13.12
N PHE A 466 -1.54 -19.17 -13.17
CA PHE A 466 -1.29 -18.39 -11.95
C PHE A 466 -2.48 -18.41 -11.00
N PHE A 467 -3.72 -18.41 -11.50
CA PHE A 467 -4.91 -18.60 -10.68
C PHE A 467 -4.92 -19.96 -9.97
N SER A 468 -4.55 -21.04 -10.66
CA SER A 468 -4.48 -22.39 -10.07
C SER A 468 -3.38 -22.53 -9.01
N ILE A 469 -2.26 -21.84 -9.23
CA ILE A 469 -1.07 -21.90 -8.36
C ILE A 469 -1.23 -20.99 -7.14
N ASP A 470 -1.92 -19.86 -7.25
CA ASP A 470 -2.00 -18.84 -6.20
C ASP A 470 -2.42 -19.42 -4.85
N ARG A 471 -3.54 -20.14 -4.80
CA ARG A 471 -4.01 -20.80 -3.58
C ARG A 471 -2.99 -21.81 -3.03
N ARG A 472 -2.41 -22.63 -3.92
CA ARG A 472 -1.44 -23.67 -3.55
C ARG A 472 -0.16 -23.08 -2.99
N PHE A 473 0.31 -21.98 -3.56
CA PHE A 473 1.50 -21.27 -3.09
C PHE A 473 1.27 -20.70 -1.69
N ARG A 474 0.11 -20.09 -1.45
CA ARG A 474 -0.25 -19.56 -0.13
C ARG A 474 -0.38 -20.67 0.93
N GLU A 475 -1.01 -21.78 0.58
CA GLU A 475 -1.11 -22.97 1.46
C GLU A 475 0.28 -23.53 1.79
N TRP A 476 1.16 -23.62 0.78
CA TRP A 476 2.55 -24.03 0.97
C TRP A 476 3.30 -23.07 1.89
N LEU A 477 3.26 -21.76 1.62
CA LEU A 477 3.96 -20.73 2.40
C LEU A 477 3.54 -20.73 3.87
N ILE A 478 2.24 -20.82 4.17
CA ILE A 478 1.71 -20.88 5.53
C ILE A 478 2.16 -22.16 6.25
N SER A 479 2.35 -23.26 5.52
CA SER A 479 2.75 -24.54 6.11
C SER A 479 4.23 -24.61 6.53
N ILE A 480 5.06 -23.66 6.07
CA ILE A 480 6.48 -23.62 6.39
C ILE A 480 6.66 -23.22 7.85
N SER A 481 7.29 -24.12 8.61
CA SER A 481 7.79 -23.81 9.95
C SER A 481 9.27 -23.42 9.88
N PRO A 482 9.74 -22.50 10.74
CA PRO A 482 11.13 -22.04 10.71
C PRO A 482 12.16 -23.16 10.89
N GLN A 483 11.76 -24.25 11.56
CA GLN A 483 12.59 -25.44 11.84
C GLN A 483 12.60 -26.48 10.71
N ASP A 484 11.80 -26.29 9.66
CA ASP A 484 11.69 -27.27 8.58
C ASP A 484 12.98 -27.34 7.75
N GLU A 485 13.20 -28.48 7.08
CA GLU A 485 14.28 -28.58 6.11
C GLU A 485 13.89 -27.88 4.79
N LYS A 486 14.59 -26.79 4.47
CA LYS A 486 14.39 -26.01 3.23
C LYS A 486 14.32 -26.88 1.97
N LYS A 487 15.20 -27.89 1.85
CA LYS A 487 15.22 -28.80 0.70
C LYS A 487 13.94 -29.63 0.56
N GLU A 488 13.37 -30.08 1.66
CA GLU A 488 12.12 -30.85 1.66
C GLU A 488 10.95 -29.98 1.24
N ARG A 489 10.83 -28.77 1.80
CA ARG A 489 9.80 -27.79 1.43
C ARG A 489 9.90 -27.33 -0.03
N THR A 490 11.12 -27.13 -0.53
CA THR A 490 11.36 -26.86 -1.95
C THR A 490 10.93 -28.04 -2.84
N ARG A 491 11.20 -29.28 -2.42
CA ARG A 491 10.79 -30.47 -3.18
C ARG A 491 9.26 -30.62 -3.20
N GLU A 492 8.62 -30.39 -2.06
CA GLU A 492 7.16 -30.35 -1.93
C GLU A 492 6.55 -29.33 -2.91
N TRP A 493 7.06 -28.10 -2.91
CA TRP A 493 6.60 -27.06 -3.85
C TRP A 493 6.78 -27.46 -5.31
N LYS A 494 7.96 -28.00 -5.67
CA LYS A 494 8.24 -28.45 -7.04
C LYS A 494 7.31 -29.56 -7.52
N ASN A 495 6.91 -30.46 -6.62
CA ASN A 495 5.93 -31.49 -6.93
C ASN A 495 4.54 -30.90 -7.19
N ILE A 496 4.07 -30.00 -6.32
CA ILE A 496 2.80 -29.27 -6.51
C ILE A 496 2.80 -28.51 -7.84
N LEU A 497 3.87 -27.76 -8.12
CA LEU A 497 4.02 -27.00 -9.36
C LEU A 497 4.01 -27.91 -10.59
N ARG A 498 4.68 -29.07 -10.50
CA ARG A 498 4.70 -30.06 -11.59
C ARG A 498 3.32 -30.62 -11.87
N GLU A 499 2.55 -30.93 -10.84
CA GLU A 499 1.19 -31.47 -10.97
C GLU A 499 0.25 -30.46 -11.66
N GLU A 500 0.24 -29.21 -11.19
CA GLU A 500 -0.62 -28.17 -11.77
C GLU A 500 -0.22 -27.83 -13.23
N ILE A 501 1.09 -27.74 -13.53
CA ILE A 501 1.57 -27.54 -14.91
C ILE A 501 1.21 -28.72 -15.81
N ALA A 502 1.42 -29.96 -15.34
CA ALA A 502 1.10 -31.17 -16.11
C ALA A 502 -0.40 -31.27 -16.40
N LYS A 503 -1.25 -30.92 -15.42
CA LYS A 503 -2.70 -30.88 -15.56
C LYS A 503 -3.12 -29.87 -16.64
N GLN A 504 -2.65 -28.63 -16.55
CA GLN A 504 -2.96 -27.58 -17.55
C GLN A 504 -2.48 -27.96 -18.96
N GLY A 505 -1.28 -28.55 -19.08
CA GLY A 505 -0.79 -29.06 -20.36
C GLY A 505 -1.63 -30.22 -20.92
N GLY A 506 -2.15 -31.08 -20.04
CA GLY A 506 -3.05 -32.18 -20.40
C GLY A 506 -4.43 -31.70 -20.87
N GLU A 507 -4.99 -30.70 -20.21
CA GLU A 507 -6.25 -30.07 -20.62
C GLU A 507 -6.12 -29.42 -22.01
N LEU A 508 -5.01 -28.72 -22.26
CA LEU A 508 -4.73 -28.08 -23.55
C LEU A 508 -4.69 -29.05 -24.75
N ILE A 509 -4.12 -30.24 -24.58
CA ILE A 509 -4.10 -31.26 -25.65
C ILE A 509 -5.46 -31.96 -25.82
N GLN A 510 -6.25 -32.07 -24.75
CA GLN A 510 -7.61 -32.62 -24.81
C GLN A 510 -8.58 -31.67 -25.52
N GLU A 511 -8.42 -30.36 -25.32
CA GLU A 511 -9.21 -29.32 -26.00
C GLU A 511 -8.81 -29.10 -27.48
N ALA A 512 -7.79 -29.81 -27.95
CA ALA A 512 -7.25 -29.63 -29.29
C ALA A 512 -8.19 -30.15 -30.38
N GLY A 513 -8.42 -29.33 -31.39
CA GLY A 513 -9.26 -29.70 -32.54
C GLY A 513 -8.47 -30.47 -33.60
N SER A 514 -9.17 -31.11 -34.54
CA SER A 514 -8.54 -31.88 -35.63
C SER A 514 -7.52 -31.06 -36.44
N ARG A 515 -7.72 -29.75 -36.56
CA ARG A 515 -6.78 -28.82 -37.22
C ARG A 515 -5.44 -28.72 -36.50
N ASP A 516 -5.44 -28.80 -35.16
CA ASP A 516 -4.22 -28.70 -34.35
C ASP A 516 -3.35 -29.96 -34.51
N TYR A 517 -3.98 -31.13 -34.74
CA TYR A 517 -3.29 -32.40 -35.05
C TYR A 517 -2.75 -32.45 -36.48
N LEU A 518 -3.47 -31.87 -37.45
CA LEU A 518 -2.98 -31.73 -38.83
C LEU A 518 -1.74 -30.83 -38.92
N GLY A 519 -1.69 -29.77 -38.12
CA GLY A 519 -0.52 -28.90 -38.01
C GLY A 519 -0.16 -28.14 -39.29
N TYR A 520 1.09 -27.70 -39.39
CA TYR A 520 1.63 -27.03 -40.57
C TYR A 520 3.10 -27.39 -40.79
N TYR A 521 3.56 -27.26 -42.04
CA TYR A 521 4.97 -27.44 -42.38
C TYR A 521 5.74 -26.15 -42.17
N THR A 522 6.84 -26.23 -41.43
CA THR A 522 7.69 -25.07 -41.11
C THR A 522 8.68 -24.68 -42.20
N ASP A 523 8.89 -25.55 -43.19
CA ASP A 523 9.81 -25.35 -44.29
C ASP A 523 9.11 -25.52 -45.65
N LYS A 524 9.67 -24.85 -46.68
CA LYS A 524 9.14 -24.94 -48.05
C LYS A 524 9.22 -26.36 -48.63
N ASN A 525 10.14 -27.18 -48.13
CA ASN A 525 10.35 -28.56 -48.57
C ASN A 525 9.42 -29.57 -47.88
N LYS A 526 8.52 -29.12 -46.98
CA LYS A 526 7.59 -29.97 -46.20
C LYS A 526 8.28 -31.10 -45.43
N SER A 527 9.53 -30.90 -45.01
CA SER A 527 10.29 -31.91 -44.27
C SER A 527 10.03 -31.87 -42.76
N LYS A 528 9.53 -30.73 -42.24
CA LYS A 528 9.33 -30.55 -40.79
C LYS A 528 7.91 -30.10 -40.47
N LEU A 529 7.09 -31.07 -40.06
CA LEU A 529 5.73 -30.86 -39.56
C LEU A 529 5.78 -30.38 -38.10
N GLU A 530 5.13 -29.26 -37.81
CA GLU A 530 4.79 -28.84 -36.44
C GLU A 530 3.29 -29.01 -36.24
N ASN A 531 2.92 -29.81 -35.24
CA ASN A 531 1.53 -30.03 -34.84
C ASN A 531 1.46 -30.06 -33.31
N ILE A 532 0.25 -30.25 -32.77
CA ILE A 532 0.08 -30.21 -31.32
C ILE A 532 0.79 -31.36 -30.61
N GLU A 533 0.97 -32.53 -31.24
CA GLU A 533 1.69 -33.66 -30.65
C GLU A 533 3.19 -33.35 -30.50
N THR A 534 3.83 -32.78 -31.53
CA THR A 534 5.24 -32.37 -31.45
C THR A 534 5.45 -31.28 -30.40
N ALA A 535 4.50 -30.33 -30.31
CA ALA A 535 4.50 -29.30 -29.28
C ALA A 535 4.30 -29.89 -27.87
N TYR A 536 3.42 -30.88 -27.71
CA TYR A 536 3.16 -31.53 -26.42
C TYR A 536 4.34 -32.40 -25.95
N ILE A 537 5.01 -33.13 -26.85
CA ILE A 537 6.24 -33.86 -26.53
C ILE A 537 7.32 -32.89 -26.03
N ARG A 538 7.46 -31.73 -26.69
CA ARG A 538 8.38 -30.66 -26.28
C ARG A 538 8.00 -30.10 -24.91
N PHE A 539 6.72 -29.86 -24.66
CA PHE A 539 6.20 -29.45 -23.36
C PHE A 539 6.59 -30.45 -22.25
N ARG A 540 6.31 -31.75 -22.44
CA ARG A 540 6.67 -32.81 -21.46
C ARG A 540 8.17 -32.89 -21.23
N THR A 541 8.96 -32.73 -22.29
CA THR A 541 10.44 -32.73 -22.21
C THR A 541 10.94 -31.54 -21.41
N ASN A 542 10.42 -30.35 -21.68
CA ASN A 542 10.75 -29.14 -20.91
C ASN A 542 10.32 -29.28 -19.45
N LEU A 543 9.12 -29.79 -19.17
CA LEU A 543 8.64 -30.01 -17.81
C LEU A 543 9.57 -30.96 -17.04
N LYS A 544 9.98 -32.07 -17.67
CA LYS A 544 10.97 -33.00 -17.08
C LYS A 544 12.35 -32.36 -16.92
N ARG A 545 12.73 -31.41 -17.78
CA ARG A 545 14.02 -30.72 -17.65
C ARG A 545 14.02 -29.71 -16.51
N GLU A 546 12.95 -28.92 -16.37
CA GLU A 546 12.87 -27.85 -15.37
C GLU A 546 12.52 -28.39 -13.97
N LEU A 547 11.65 -29.42 -13.86
CA LEU A 547 11.17 -29.99 -12.59
C LEU A 547 11.43 -31.51 -12.47
N GLY A 548 12.32 -32.06 -13.29
CA GLY A 548 12.71 -33.46 -13.17
C GLY A 548 13.47 -33.69 -11.89
N VAL A 549 12.90 -34.51 -11.02
CA VAL A 549 13.61 -35.11 -9.90
C VAL A 549 14.72 -35.99 -10.51
N ARG A 550 15.99 -35.70 -10.22
CA ARG A 550 17.00 -36.76 -10.22
C ARG A 550 16.62 -37.63 -9.03
N GLU A 551 16.07 -38.81 -9.31
CA GLU A 551 15.93 -39.88 -8.32
C GLU A 551 17.26 -40.16 -7.63
#